data_AF-A0A4Q2Z8Y4-F1
#
_entry.id   AF-A0A4Q2Z8Y4-F1
#
_cell.length_a   1.000
_cell.length_b   1.000
_cell.length_c   1.000
_cell.angle_alpha   90.00
_cell.angle_beta   90.00
_cell.angle_gamma   90.00
#
_symmetry.space_group_name_H-M   'P 1'
#
loop_
_entity.id
_entity.type
_entity.pdbx_description
1 polymer ?
#
loop_
_entity_poly.entity_id
_entity_poly.type
_entity_poly.pdbx_seq_one_letter_code
_entity_poly.pdbx_strand_id
1 'polypeptide(L)' 'MVLTVVVATLFLMWASAPKAVVPGRLQSIAELSYEFVAKMLKDSTGHGGMKFFPLVFSLFMFVLISNLFGMIPGFFT' A
#
# COMPACT_ATOMS: atom_id res chain seq x y z
N MET A 1 -6.79 2.33 15.11
CA MET A 1 -5.87 3.47 14.84
C MET A 1 -4.38 3.14 15.04
N VAL A 2 -3.84 2.98 16.26
CA VAL A 2 -2.38 2.73 16.44
C VAL A 2 -1.90 1.45 15.77
N LEU A 3 -2.67 0.36 15.92
CA LEU A 3 -2.35 -0.94 15.30
C LEU A 3 -2.36 -0.86 13.77
N THR A 4 -3.31 -0.12 13.20
CA THR A 4 -3.40 0.16 11.76
C THR A 4 -2.15 0.88 11.25
N VAL A 5 -1.69 1.91 11.96
CA VAL A 5 -0.47 2.66 11.60
C VAL A 5 0.74 1.74 11.64
N VAL A 6 0.92 0.95 12.71
CA VAL A 6 2.05 0.03 12.84
C VAL A 6 2.07 -0.98 11.70
N VAL A 7 0.94 -1.61 11.38
CA VAL A 7 0.84 -2.61 10.30
C VAL A 7 1.10 -1.97 8.93
N ALA A 8 0.52 -0.78 8.67
CA ALA A 8 0.73 -0.07 7.42
C ALA A 8 2.20 0.34 7.24
N THR A 9 2.84 0.89 8.27
CA THR A 9 4.25 1.31 8.20
C THR A 9 5.18 0.10 8.03
N LEU A 10 4.95 -1.01 8.75
CA LEU A 10 5.71 -2.24 8.58
C LEU A 10 5.54 -2.81 7.17
N PHE A 11 4.32 -2.81 6.63
CA PHE A 11 4.06 -3.25 5.27
C PHE A 11 4.78 -2.38 4.24
N LEU A 12 4.74 -1.05 4.40
CA LEU A 12 5.43 -0.12 3.49
C LEU A 12 6.95 -0.31 3.54
N MET A 13 7.54 -0.43 4.73
CA MET A 13 8.98 -0.69 4.88
C MET A 13 9.39 -2.02 4.24
N TRP A 14 8.57 -3.06 4.44
CA TRP A 14 8.80 -4.37 3.85
C TRP A 14 8.62 -4.37 2.32
N ALA A 15 7.62 -3.64 1.81
CA ALA A 15 7.37 -3.50 0.39
C ALA A 15 8.52 -2.77 -0.35
N SER A 16 9.27 -1.90 0.35
CA SER A 16 10.43 -1.16 -0.17
C SER A 16 11.78 -1.87 0.00
N ALA A 17 11.84 -3.03 0.65
CA ALA A 17 13.07 -3.79 0.88
C ALA A 17 13.59 -4.47 -0.42
N PRO A 18 14.90 -4.80 -0.54
CA PRO A 18 15.44 -5.47 -1.72
C PRO A 18 14.78 -6.84 -1.93
N LYS A 19 14.36 -7.11 -3.16
CA LYS A 19 13.52 -8.27 -3.48
C LYS A 19 14.18 -9.29 -4.41
N ALA A 20 13.67 -10.52 -4.36
CA ALA A 20 14.13 -11.61 -5.18
C ALA A 20 13.69 -11.44 -6.65
N VAL A 21 14.47 -11.99 -7.58
CA VAL A 21 14.18 -11.95 -9.03
C VAL A 21 12.93 -12.76 -9.37
N VAL A 22 12.68 -13.87 -8.67
CA VAL A 22 11.43 -14.63 -8.73
C VAL A 22 10.58 -14.23 -7.52
N PRO A 23 9.44 -13.54 -7.73
CA PRO A 23 8.67 -12.99 -6.64
C PRO A 23 7.94 -14.09 -5.86
N GLY A 24 8.10 -14.08 -4.53
CA GLY A 24 7.29 -14.87 -3.62
C GLY A 24 5.87 -14.28 -3.45
N ARG A 25 4.95 -15.03 -2.85
CA ARG A 25 3.53 -14.62 -2.70
C ARG A 25 3.32 -13.22 -2.12
N LEU A 26 4.02 -12.90 -1.03
CA LEU A 26 3.92 -11.61 -0.38
C LEU A 26 4.54 -10.49 -1.25
N GLN A 27 5.62 -10.80 -1.98
CA GLN A 27 6.27 -9.84 -2.87
C GLN A 27 5.34 -9.48 -4.03
N SER A 28 4.65 -10.47 -4.61
CA SER A 28 3.65 -10.25 -5.65
C SER A 28 2.51 -9.37 -5.18
N ILE A 29 2.01 -9.54 -3.95
CA ILE A 29 0.96 -8.66 -3.39
C ILE A 29 1.45 -7.20 -3.32
N ALA A 30 2.68 -6.99 -2.86
CA ALA A 30 3.28 -5.66 -2.78
C ALA A 30 3.55 -5.04 -4.17
N GLU A 31 4.00 -5.82 -5.14
CA GLU A 31 4.24 -5.34 -6.52
C GLU A 31 2.92 -5.01 -7.23
N LEU A 32 1.90 -5.86 -7.11
CA LEU A 32 0.59 -5.61 -7.69
C LEU A 32 -0.07 -4.35 -7.11
N SER A 33 0.03 -4.15 -5.80
CA SER A 33 -0.50 -2.94 -5.15
C SER A 33 0.27 -1.67 -5.56
N TYR A 34 1.60 -1.76 -5.69
CA TYR A 34 2.41 -0.66 -6.21
C TYR A 34 2.01 -0.29 -7.65
N GLU A 35 1.98 -1.26 -8.56
CA GLU A 35 1.63 -1.04 -9.97
C GLU A 35 0.20 -0.51 -10.11
N PHE A 36 -0.75 -1.03 -9.33
CA PHE A 36 -2.12 -0.56 -9.32
C PHE A 36 -2.21 0.93 -8.98
N VAL A 37 -1.58 1.36 -7.88
CA VAL A 37 -1.60 2.77 -7.46
C VAL A 37 -0.82 3.64 -8.44
N ALA A 38 0.32 3.16 -8.96
CA ALA A 38 1.15 3.91 -9.88
C ALA A 38 0.43 4.17 -11.20
N LYS A 39 -0.24 3.15 -11.74
CA LYS A 39 -1.05 3.26 -12.95
C LYS A 39 -2.24 4.19 -12.72
N MET A 40 -3.00 3.98 -11.64
CA MET A 40 -4.14 4.83 -11.29
C MET A 40 -3.75 6.31 -11.18
N LEU A 41 -2.64 6.61 -10.49
CA LEU A 41 -2.15 7.98 -10.32
C LEU A 41 -1.71 8.57 -11.66
N LYS A 42 -0.95 7.81 -12.45
CA LYS A 42 -0.47 8.24 -13.77
C LYS A 42 -1.63 8.51 -14.73
N ASP A 43 -2.65 7.66 -14.74
CA ASP A 43 -3.83 7.81 -15.60
C ASP A 43 -4.67 9.02 -15.16
N SER A 44 -4.73 9.32 -13.86
CA SER A 44 -5.53 10.43 -13.32
C SER A 44 -4.85 11.79 -13.39
N THR A 45 -3.53 11.86 -13.23
CA THR A 45 -2.78 13.12 -13.06
C THR A 45 -1.63 13.31 -14.05
N GLY A 46 -1.38 12.34 -14.92
CA GLY A 46 -0.24 12.33 -15.83
C GLY A 46 1.11 12.21 -15.11
N HIS A 47 2.19 12.48 -15.84
CA HIS A 47 3.55 12.31 -15.30
C HIS A 47 3.89 13.32 -14.18
N GLY A 48 3.27 14.51 -14.18
CA GLY A 48 3.51 15.55 -13.17
C GLY A 48 3.00 15.19 -11.77
N GLY A 49 2.00 14.31 -11.68
CA GLY A 49 1.43 13.86 -10.40
C GLY A 49 2.25 12.77 -9.70
N MET A 50 3.19 12.13 -10.39
CA MET A 50 4.01 11.06 -9.81
C MET A 50 4.89 11.52 -8.63
N LYS A 51 5.15 12.83 -8.49
CA LYS A 51 5.80 13.39 -7.29
C LYS A 51 5.01 13.16 -6.00
N PHE A 52 3.70 12.98 -6.11
CA PHE A 52 2.81 12.69 -4.98
C PHE A 52 2.59 11.19 -4.78
N PHE A 53 3.23 10.34 -5.59
CA PHE A 53 3.07 8.90 -5.49
C PHE A 53 3.28 8.35 -4.07
N PRO A 54 4.33 8.72 -3.32
CA PRO A 54 4.53 8.20 -1.95
C PRO A 54 3.37 8.54 -1.01
N LEU A 55 2.79 9.74 -1.15
CA LEU A 55 1.64 10.16 -0.36
C LEU A 55 0.38 9.37 -0.72
N VAL A 56 0.10 9.24 -2.02
CA VAL A 56 -1.09 8.50 -2.50
C VAL A 56 -0.99 7.02 -2.14
N PHE A 57 0.18 6.42 -2.32
CA PHE A 57 0.43 5.02 -1.97
C PHE A 57 0.30 4.76 -0.47
N SER A 58 0.87 5.63 0.38
CA SER A 58 0.73 5.48 1.83
C SER A 58 -0.71 5.62 2.31
N LEU A 59 -1.45 6.60 1.78
CA LEU A 59 -2.88 6.76 2.09
C LEU A 59 -3.70 5.56 1.64
N PHE A 60 -3.46 5.07 0.42
CA PHE A 60 -4.11 3.88 -0.12
C PHE A 60 -3.88 2.67 0.80
N MET A 61 -2.63 2.37 1.14
CA MET A 61 -2.29 1.24 2.00
C MET A 61 -2.89 1.37 3.40
N PHE A 62 -2.84 2.58 3.98
CA PHE A 62 -3.45 2.84 5.29
C PHE A 62 -4.96 2.57 5.28
N VAL A 63 -5.68 3.17 4.34
CA VAL A 63 -7.14 3.02 4.23
C VAL A 63 -7.53 1.58 3.91
N LEU A 64 -6.79 0.90 3.03
CA LEU A 64 -7.02 -0.51 2.71
C LEU A 64 -6.92 -1.39 3.96
N ILE A 65 -5.83 -1.25 4.72
CA ILE A 65 -5.61 -2.02 5.95
C ILE A 65 -6.65 -1.68 7.02
N SER A 66 -7.02 -0.40 7.15
CA SER A 66 -8.07 0.05 8.07
C SER A 66 -9.41 -0.61 7.75
N ASN A 67 -9.78 -0.66 6.46
CA ASN A 67 -11.04 -1.28 6.02
C ASN A 67 -11.01 -2.80 6.22
N LEU A 68 -9.88 -3.47 5.94
CA LEU A 68 -9.74 -4.90 6.19
C LEU A 68 -9.89 -5.24 7.68
N PHE A 69 -9.31 -4.43 8.58
CA PHE A 69 -9.53 -4.61 10.01
C PHE A 69 -10.96 -4.31 10.43
N GLY A 70 -11.62 -3.32 9.82
CA GLY A 70 -13.03 -3.00 10.08
C GLY A 70 -14.00 -4.14 9.72
N MET A 71 -13.60 -5.09 8.87
CA MET A 71 -14.38 -6.30 8.59
C MET A 71 -14.31 -7.34 9.72
N ILE A 72 -13.37 -7.22 10.66
CA ILE A 72 -13.23 -8.15 11.79
C ILE A 72 -14.16 -7.70 12.93
N PRO A 73 -15.13 -8.53 13.36
CA PRO A 73 -16.01 -8.19 14.47
C PRO A 73 -15.21 -7.87 15.74
N GLY A 74 -15.48 -6.72 16.37
CA GLY A 74 -14.78 -6.25 17.56
C GLY A 74 -13.61 -5.30 17.30
N PHE A 75 -13.18 -5.13 16.05
CA PHE A 75 -12.26 -4.06 15.65
C PHE A 75 -13.06 -2.79 15.30
N PHE A 76 -13.20 -1.88 16.26
CA PHE A 76 -13.65 -0.52 15.98
C PHE A 76 -12.45 0.28 15.46
N THR A 77 -12.36 0.41 14.13
CA THR A 77 -11.34 1.20 13.47
C THR A 77 -11.63 2.69 13.55
#